data_AF-A0A4Q5QVV8-F1
#
_entry.id   AF-A0A4Q5QVV8-F1
#
_cell.length_a   1.000
_cell.length_b   1.000
_cell.length_c   1.000
_cell.angle_alpha   90.00
_cell.angle_beta   90.00
_cell.angle_gamma   90.00
#
_symmetry.space_group_name_H-M   'P 1'
#
loop_
_entity.id
_entity.type
_entity.pdbx_description
1 polymer ?
#
loop_
_entity_poly.entity_id
_entity_poly.type
_entity_poly.pdbx_seq_one_letter_code
_entity_poly.pdbx_strand_id
1 'polypeptide(L)'
;MRRVLRILLRILFGLLVLGLVLVGGVLVALRIPSVQTRLAQKAAAVLTQKLGQVVEIGGVDVRPFSHVLLDGVRVRDRRGGELFSVGRADADIQLFSVFDPRHLHVGTLTLTEPRFALRDVAGQPDSTT
;
A
#
# COMPACT_ATOMS: atom_id res chain seq x y z
N MET A 1 42.50 -19.26 16.23
CA MET A 1 41.08 -19.01 16.60
C MET A 1 40.74 -17.53 16.81
N ARG A 2 41.44 -16.76 17.68
CA ARG A 2 41.10 -15.34 17.99
C ARG A 2 41.16 -14.35 16.80
N ARG A 3 41.95 -14.63 15.76
CA ARG A 3 42.04 -13.79 14.54
C ARG A 3 40.84 -13.98 13.61
N VAL A 4 40.42 -15.23 13.38
CA VAL A 4 39.24 -15.55 12.55
C VAL A 4 37.96 -15.00 13.19
N LEU A 5 37.82 -15.11 14.51
CA LEU A 5 36.67 -14.53 15.23
C LEU A 5 36.57 -13.01 15.06
N ARG A 6 37.70 -12.30 15.08
CA ARG A 6 37.74 -10.84 14.86
C ARG A 6 37.36 -10.45 13.44
N ILE A 7 37.76 -11.25 12.45
CA ILE A 7 37.39 -11.03 11.05
C ILE A 7 35.90 -11.30 10.84
N LEU A 8 35.39 -12.41 11.37
CA LEU A 8 33.97 -12.76 11.32
C LEU A 8 33.11 -11.68 11.98
N LEU A 9 33.53 -11.19 13.15
CA LEU A 9 32.83 -10.11 13.86
C LEU A 9 32.85 -8.79 13.07
N ARG A 10 33.97 -8.45 12.42
CA ARG A 10 34.05 -7.27 11.53
C ARG A 10 33.15 -7.39 10.31
N ILE A 11 33.07 -8.57 9.70
CA ILE A 11 32.18 -8.83 8.57
C ILE A 11 30.72 -8.76 9.01
N LEU A 12 30.37 -9.39 10.14
CA LEU A 12 29.03 -9.34 10.70
C LEU A 12 28.63 -7.90 11.05
N PHE A 13 29.54 -7.14 11.66
CA PHE A 13 29.31 -5.73 11.96
C PHE A 13 29.18 -4.88 10.69
N GLY A 14 30.01 -5.13 9.68
CA GLY A 14 29.91 -4.46 8.37
C GLY A 14 28.57 -4.76 7.69
N LEU A 15 28.10 -6.02 7.73
CA LEU A 15 26.81 -6.43 7.21
C LEU A 15 25.65 -5.77 7.98
N LEU A 16 25.77 -5.69 9.31
CA LEU A 16 24.80 -5.01 10.18
C LEU A 16 24.70 -3.52 9.83
N VAL A 17 25.84 -2.84 9.72
CA VAL A 17 25.90 -1.42 9.35
C VAL A 17 25.36 -1.20 7.94
N LEU A 18 25.72 -2.05 6.98
CA LEU A 18 25.21 -1.99 5.61
C LEU A 18 23.68 -2.16 5.59
N GLY A 19 23.14 -3.13 6.34
CA GLY A 19 21.71 -3.32 6.49
C GLY A 19 21.03 -2.08 7.06
N LEU A 20 21.61 -1.47 8.10
CA LEU A 20 21.07 -0.27 8.72
C LEU A 20 21.06 0.93 7.75
N VAL A 21 22.11 1.11 6.97
CA VAL A 21 22.20 2.16 5.94
C VAL A 21 21.16 1.95 4.84
N LEU A 22 20.96 0.70 4.40
CA LEU A 22 19.92 0.34 3.43
C LEU A 22 18.52 0.66 3.95
N VAL A 23 18.20 0.22 5.17
CA VAL A 23 16.90 0.48 5.81
C VAL A 23 16.70 1.99 5.98
N GLY A 24 17.70 2.71 6.51
CA GLY A 24 17.64 4.16 6.65
C GLY A 24 17.45 4.88 5.31
N GLY A 25 18.16 4.45 4.27
CA GLY A 25 18.03 4.99 2.92
C GLY A 25 16.62 4.80 2.35
N VAL A 26 16.01 3.63 2.55
CA VAL A 26 14.63 3.37 2.16
C VAL A 26 13.67 4.29 2.93
N LEU A 27 13.82 4.40 4.26
CA LEU A 27 12.96 5.28 5.07
C LEU A 27 13.04 6.74 4.63
N VAL A 28 14.24 7.22 4.27
CA VAL A 28 14.43 8.57 3.71
C VAL A 28 13.78 8.67 2.33
N ALA A 29 13.95 7.67 1.47
CA ALA A 29 13.34 7.64 0.15
C ALA A 29 11.80 7.70 0.21
N LEU A 30 11.15 7.05 1.18
CA LEU A 30 9.69 7.14 1.37
C LEU A 30 9.19 8.55 1.72
N ARG A 31 10.06 9.42 2.27
CA ARG A 31 9.72 10.82 2.52
C ARG A 31 9.82 11.70 1.27
N ILE A 32 10.37 11.19 0.17
CA ILE A 32 10.51 11.93 -1.08
C ILE A 32 9.16 11.94 -1.82
N PRO A 33 8.62 13.11 -2.19
CA PRO A 33 7.33 13.21 -2.91
C PRO A 33 7.29 12.36 -4.19
N SER A 34 8.38 12.32 -4.95
CA SER A 34 8.49 11.52 -6.18
C SER A 34 8.32 10.02 -5.95
N VAL A 35 8.75 9.51 -4.78
CA VAL A 35 8.57 8.10 -4.42
C VAL A 35 7.12 7.84 -4.04
N GLN A 36 6.48 8.77 -3.32
CA GLN A 36 5.06 8.72 -2.99
C GLN A 36 4.19 8.68 -4.25
N THR A 37 4.46 9.53 -5.25
CA THR A 37 3.72 9.52 -6.53
C THR A 37 3.87 8.18 -7.27
N ARG A 38 5.09 7.61 -7.30
CA ARG A 38 5.31 6.30 -7.93
C ARG A 38 4.60 5.18 -7.19
N LEU A 39 4.57 5.22 -5.87
CA LEU A 39 3.82 4.27 -5.05
C LEU A 39 2.31 4.39 -5.31
N ALA A 40 1.78 5.61 -5.41
CA ALA A 40 0.38 5.86 -5.74
C ALA A 40 0.00 5.25 -7.09
N GLN A 41 0.79 5.49 -8.13
CA GLN A 41 0.57 4.90 -9.46
C GLN A 41 0.64 3.37 -9.42
N LYS A 42 1.58 2.80 -8.66
CA LYS A 42 1.74 1.36 -8.55
C LYS A 42 0.60 0.71 -7.76
N ALA A 43 0.15 1.34 -6.68
CA ALA A 43 -1.03 0.91 -5.93
C ALA A 43 -2.28 0.95 -6.80
N ALA A 44 -2.48 2.05 -7.54
CA ALA A 44 -3.57 2.19 -8.50
C ALA A 44 -3.57 1.08 -9.55
N ALA A 45 -2.41 0.72 -10.10
CA ALA A 45 -2.27 -0.37 -11.06
C ALA A 45 -2.61 -1.74 -10.45
N VAL A 46 -2.11 -2.03 -9.24
CA VAL A 46 -2.38 -3.31 -8.55
C VAL A 46 -3.87 -3.44 -8.18
N LEU A 47 -4.48 -2.36 -7.69
CA LEU A 47 -5.91 -2.30 -7.39
C LEU A 47 -6.73 -2.45 -8.67
N THR A 48 -6.35 -1.78 -9.75
CA THR A 48 -7.01 -1.92 -11.06
C THR A 48 -7.01 -3.37 -11.54
N GLN A 49 -5.86 -4.04 -11.44
CA GLN A 49 -5.73 -5.45 -11.83
C GLN A 49 -6.55 -6.38 -10.93
N LYS A 50 -6.59 -6.15 -9.62
CA LYS A 50 -7.32 -7.00 -8.65
C LYS A 50 -8.83 -6.81 -8.72
N LEU A 51 -9.30 -5.58 -8.90
CA LEU A 51 -10.72 -5.29 -8.94
C LEU A 51 -11.31 -5.37 -10.37
N GLY A 52 -10.49 -5.42 -11.42
CA GLY A 52 -10.95 -5.51 -12.81
C GLY A 52 -11.63 -4.24 -13.33
N GLN A 53 -11.43 -3.12 -12.62
CA GLN A 53 -12.01 -1.80 -12.86
C GLN A 53 -10.94 -0.73 -12.66
N VAL A 54 -11.04 0.40 -13.37
CA VAL A 54 -9.99 1.42 -13.35
C VAL A 54 -9.99 2.15 -12.00
N VAL A 55 -8.92 1.99 -11.23
CA VAL A 55 -8.74 2.66 -9.95
C VAL A 55 -7.74 3.81 -10.11
N GLU A 56 -8.19 5.02 -9.83
CA GLU A 56 -7.37 6.23 -9.74
C GLU A 56 -7.09 6.55 -8.27
N ILE A 57 -5.87 6.97 -7.97
CA ILE A 57 -5.45 7.35 -6.61
C ILE A 57 -4.77 8.71 -6.72
N GLY A 58 -5.26 9.70 -5.98
CA GLY A 58 -4.72 11.06 -6.01
C GLY A 58 -3.37 11.18 -5.32
N GLY A 59 -3.21 10.50 -4.19
CA GLY A 59 -1.96 10.51 -3.42
C GLY A 59 -1.83 9.30 -2.51
N VAL A 60 -0.59 9.00 -2.13
CA VAL A 60 -0.27 8.00 -1.11
C VAL A 60 0.69 8.61 -0.11
N ASP A 61 0.30 8.63 1.15
CA ASP A 61 1.19 8.93 2.27
C ASP A 61 1.49 7.64 3.02
N VAL A 62 2.74 7.19 2.93
CA VAL A 62 3.22 6.02 3.65
C VAL A 62 3.99 6.50 4.86
N ARG A 63 3.40 6.32 6.04
CA ARG A 63 4.07 6.52 7.31
C ARG A 63 4.70 5.18 7.71
N PRO A 64 6.03 5.04 7.59
CA PRO A 64 6.67 3.79 7.96
C PRO A 64 6.36 3.50 9.44
N PHE A 65 6.13 2.23 9.75
CA PHE A 65 5.84 1.71 11.09
C PHE A 65 4.43 1.93 11.63
N SER A 66 3.50 2.53 10.87
CA SER A 66 2.15 2.79 11.42
C SER A 66 1.03 2.67 10.37
N HIS A 67 0.99 3.58 9.39
CA HIS A 67 -0.21 3.74 8.56
C HIS A 67 0.14 3.96 7.09
N VAL A 68 -0.68 3.39 6.21
CA VAL A 68 -0.71 3.73 4.79
C VAL A 68 -2.00 4.48 4.51
N LEU A 69 -1.87 5.73 4.08
CA LEU A 69 -2.98 6.59 3.71
C LEU A 69 -3.06 6.67 2.19
N LEU A 70 -4.19 6.30 1.62
CA LEU A 70 -4.50 6.55 0.22
C LEU A 70 -5.55 7.66 0.14
N ASP A 71 -5.24 8.73 -0.59
CA ASP A 71 -6.12 9.88 -0.76
C ASP A 71 -6.75 9.87 -2.16
N GLY A 72 -8.05 10.16 -2.22
CA GLY A 72 -8.82 10.28 -3.45
C GLY A 72 -8.88 9.00 -4.27
N VAL A 73 -9.19 7.86 -3.63
CA VAL A 73 -9.36 6.58 -4.31
C VAL A 73 -10.68 6.59 -5.07
N ARG A 74 -10.61 6.63 -6.40
CA ARG A 74 -11.78 6.66 -7.28
C ARG A 74 -11.78 5.43 -8.17
N VAL A 75 -12.91 4.76 -8.24
CA VAL A 75 -13.10 3.53 -9.00
C VAL A 75 -14.12 3.80 -10.09
N ARG A 76 -13.68 3.66 -11.34
CA ARG A 76 -14.48 3.88 -12.53
C ARG A 76 -14.97 2.57 -13.14
N ASP A 77 -16.23 2.57 -13.53
CA ASP A 77 -16.83 1.56 -14.39
C ASP A 77 -16.14 1.54 -15.76
N ARG A 78 -16.25 0.42 -16.47
CA ARG A 78 -15.80 0.26 -17.87
C ARG A 78 -16.44 1.28 -18.82
N ARG A 79 -17.57 1.87 -18.44
CA ARG A 79 -18.28 2.93 -19.18
C ARG A 79 -17.89 4.35 -18.75
N GLY A 80 -16.92 4.51 -17.85
CA GLY A 80 -16.41 5.81 -17.39
C GLY A 80 -17.22 6.47 -16.27
N GLY A 81 -18.28 5.82 -15.78
CA GLY A 81 -19.03 6.27 -14.60
C GLY A 81 -18.27 6.00 -13.30
N GLU A 82 -18.39 6.87 -12.31
CA GLU A 82 -17.86 6.64 -10.96
C GLU A 82 -18.76 5.60 -10.25
N LEU A 83 -18.19 4.45 -9.87
CA LEU A 83 -18.91 3.39 -9.13
C LEU A 83 -18.70 3.52 -7.64
N PHE A 84 -17.46 3.77 -7.25
CA PHE A 84 -17.04 3.83 -5.87
C PHE A 84 -15.95 4.87 -5.71
N SER A 85 -16.12 5.79 -4.77
CA SER A 85 -15.13 6.81 -4.46
C SER A 85 -14.94 6.90 -2.97
N VAL A 86 -13.70 7.00 -2.52
CA VAL A 86 -13.34 7.16 -1.13
C VAL A 86 -12.44 8.38 -1.06
N GLY A 87 -12.86 9.37 -0.28
CA GLY A 87 -12.06 10.57 -0.04
C GLY A 87 -10.71 10.20 0.57
N ARG A 88 -10.71 9.35 1.61
CA ARG A 88 -9.48 8.87 2.25
C ARG A 88 -9.62 7.45 2.78
N ALA A 89 -8.67 6.59 2.45
CA ALA A 89 -8.54 5.24 2.99
C ALA A 89 -7.28 5.15 3.87
N ASP A 90 -7.46 5.01 5.18
CA ASP A 90 -6.39 4.76 6.14
C ASP A 90 -6.34 3.27 6.47
N ALA A 91 -5.21 2.63 6.19
CA ALA A 91 -4.95 1.25 6.57
C ALA A 91 -3.79 1.18 7.57
N ASP A 92 -4.06 0.64 8.75
CA ASP A 92 -3.03 0.28 9.71
C ASP A 92 -2.30 -0.98 9.21
N ILE A 93 -1.01 -0.83 8.93
CA ILE A 93 -0.13 -1.92 8.52
C ILE A 93 0.95 -2.06 9.57
N GLN A 94 0.82 -3.08 10.40
CA GLN A 94 1.88 -3.49 11.31
C GLN A 94 3.02 -4.08 10.48
N LEU A 95 4.16 -3.39 10.40
CA LEU A 95 5.31 -3.83 9.60
C LEU A 95 5.78 -5.25 9.90
N PHE A 96 5.51 -5.76 11.11
CA PHE A 96 5.87 -7.13 11.49
C PHE A 96 4.99 -8.20 10.84
N SER A 97 3.82 -7.86 10.29
CA SER A 97 2.99 -8.80 9.52
C SER A 97 3.56 -9.06 8.11
N VAL A 98 4.48 -8.22 7.63
CA VAL A 98 5.12 -8.38 6.32
C VAL A 98 6.17 -9.51 6.34
N PHE A 99 6.61 -9.95 7.52
CA PHE A 99 7.43 -11.16 7.69
C PHE A 99 6.61 -12.45 7.62
N ASP A 100 5.28 -12.35 7.54
CA ASP A 100 4.41 -13.49 7.26
C ASP A 100 3.96 -13.43 5.79
N PRO A 101 4.66 -14.13 4.87
CA PRO A 101 4.45 -13.97 3.42
C PRO A 101 3.09 -14.48 2.92
N ARG A 102 2.26 -15.07 3.79
CA ARG A 102 0.99 -15.71 3.39
C ARG A 102 -0.25 -14.92 3.82
N HIS A 103 -0.15 -14.01 4.79
CA HIS A 103 -1.31 -13.31 5.33
C HIS A 103 -1.04 -11.81 5.48
N LEU A 104 -1.63 -11.01 4.59
CA LEU A 104 -1.64 -9.56 4.74
C LEU A 104 -2.63 -9.21 5.86
N HIS A 105 -2.12 -8.99 7.08
CA HIS A 105 -2.92 -8.52 8.21
C HIS A 105 -3.14 -7.01 8.08
N VAL A 106 -4.37 -6.61 7.77
CA VAL A 106 -4.80 -5.21 7.85
C VAL A 106 -5.49 -5.04 9.21
N GLY A 107 -4.88 -4.28 10.12
CA GLY A 107 -5.38 -4.16 11.50
C GLY A 107 -6.68 -3.36 11.58
N THR A 108 -6.70 -2.19 10.96
CA THR A 108 -7.88 -1.32 10.88
C THR A 108 -7.88 -0.63 9.53
N LEU A 109 -9.04 -0.65 8.85
CA LEU A 109 -9.26 0.09 7.61
C LEU A 109 -10.35 1.14 7.86
N THR A 110 -9.98 2.41 7.83
CA THR A 110 -10.91 3.53 7.98
C THR A 110 -11.13 4.19 6.64
N LEU A 111 -12.37 4.19 6.16
CA LEU A 111 -12.77 4.89 4.95
C LEU A 111 -13.50 6.19 5.34
N THR A 112 -12.95 7.32 4.93
CA THR A 112 -13.55 8.65 5.13
C THR A 112 -14.25 9.07 3.85
N GLU A 113 -15.50 9.52 3.99
CA GLU A 113 -16.37 9.93 2.88
C GLU A 113 -16.51 8.88 1.76
N PRO A 114 -16.83 7.61 2.09
CA PRO A 114 -17.13 6.62 1.06
C PRO A 114 -18.43 6.99 0.35
N ARG A 115 -18.38 7.19 -0.96
CA ARG A 115 -19.56 7.35 -1.82
C ARG A 115 -19.65 6.16 -2.75
N PHE A 116 -20.81 5.53 -2.73
CA PHE A 116 -21.17 4.46 -3.64
C PHE A 116 -22.25 5.01 -4.57
N ALA A 117 -21.98 4.95 -5.87
CA ALA A 117 -22.99 5.20 -6.87
C ALA A 117 -23.44 3.85 -7.40
N LEU A 118 -24.39 3.22 -6.71
CA LEU A 118 -25.11 2.08 -7.25
C LEU A 118 -25.94 2.58 -8.44
N ARG A 119 -25.50 2.22 -9.64
CA ARG A 119 -26.33 2.34 -10.83
C ARG A 119 -26.85 0.95 -11.16
N ASP A 120 -28.17 0.81 -11.12
CA ASP A 120 -28.83 -0.38 -11.63
C ASP A 120 -28.41 -0.59 -13.08
N VAL A 121 -27.82 -1.75 -13.33
CA VAL A 121 -27.61 -2.24 -14.67
C VAL A 121 -29.00 -2.50 -15.23
N ALA A 122 -29.49 -1.59 -16.08
CA ALA A 122 -30.76 -1.74 -16.76
C ALA A 122 -30.80 -3.12 -17.46
N GLY A 123 -31.54 -4.07 -16.87
CA GLY A 123 -31.77 -5.41 -17.41
C GLY A 123 -31.40 -6.63 -16.55
N GLN A 124 -30.89 -6.48 -15.31
CA GLN A 124 -30.64 -7.63 -14.42
C GLN A 124 -31.73 -7.69 -13.33
N PRO A 125 -32.66 -8.65 -13.34
CA PRO A 125 -33.64 -8.79 -12.26
C PRO A 125 -32.93 -9.20 -10.97
N ASP A 126 -33.17 -8.42 -9.90
CA ASP A 126 -32.69 -8.71 -8.56
C ASP A 126 -33.16 -10.09 -8.12
N SER A 127 -32.22 -11.05 -8.14
CA SER A 127 -32.45 -12.43 -7.74
C SER A 127 -32.17 -12.60 -6.24
N THR A 128 -32.74 -11.72 -5.42
CA THR A 128 -32.71 -11.84 -3.96
C THR A 128 -34.13 -12.05 -3.46
N THR A 129 -34.63 -13.27 -3.64
CA THR A 129 -35.76 -13.84 -2.91
C THR A 129 -35.44 -15.31 -2.67
#